data_AF-A0A534UHK2-F1
#
_entry.id   AF-A0A534UHK2-F1
#
_cell.length_a   1.000
_cell.length_b   1.000
_cell.length_c   1.000
_cell.angle_alpha   90.00
_cell.angle_beta   90.00
_cell.angle_gamma   90.00
#
_symmetry.space_group_name_H-M   'P 1'
#
loop_
_entity.id
_entity.type
_entity.pdbx_description
1 polymer ?
#
loop_
_entity_poly.entity_id
_entity_poly.type
_entity_poly.pdbx_seq_one_letter_code
_entity_poly.pdbx_strand_id
1 'polypeptide(L)'
;MTTIINILISAVLLALSAVGTSSADSDWYFTADEIETAYRYQAYFGRRLHNPLKPNVCYFGKSEFTASFRGREFVAPCRFIADTTRHLKLMIEKGAARYLFPLDADHAHLAIPKELWERKYSKLSVDEVFPQILWEPELVALYHTAEHLAVRDSKSDKEIFQTKDWQAKRNVLGYFNGGPIRILPARADGSAHDKLEQYENVASFHFLAHRLGEIAFPVNGGAISLDMSFDEDYAVVSP
;
A
#
# COMPACT_ATOMS: atom_id res chain seq x y z
N MET A 1 75.33 39.39 5.17
CA MET A 1 74.42 39.22 6.32
C MET A 1 73.35 38.22 5.90
N THR A 2 73.60 36.93 6.14
CA THR A 2 73.04 36.11 7.25
C THR A 2 71.60 35.69 6.94
N THR A 3 71.38 34.55 6.26
CA THR A 3 70.89 33.23 6.80
C THR A 3 69.41 33.29 7.27
N ILE A 4 68.43 32.41 7.01
CA ILE A 4 68.32 30.93 7.03
C ILE A 4 67.02 30.51 6.29
N ILE A 5 67.07 29.40 5.56
CA ILE A 5 65.95 28.54 5.10
C ILE A 5 65.57 27.57 6.24
N ASN A 6 64.28 27.29 6.50
CA ASN A 6 63.72 25.98 6.95
C ASN A 6 62.18 26.10 7.14
N ILE A 7 61.34 25.44 6.33
CA ILE A 7 60.75 24.08 6.42
C ILE A 7 59.76 23.88 7.60
N LEU A 8 58.48 23.58 7.26
CA LEU A 8 57.50 22.69 7.96
C LEU A 8 56.17 22.79 7.17
N ILE A 9 55.78 21.86 6.28
CA ILE A 9 55.22 20.49 6.47
C ILE A 9 54.02 20.42 7.43
N SER A 10 52.85 20.14 6.81
CA SER A 10 51.68 19.39 7.28
C SER A 10 50.90 19.83 8.53
N ALA A 11 49.60 20.05 8.36
CA ALA A 11 48.59 19.12 8.88
C ALA A 11 47.17 19.53 8.45
N VAL A 12 46.57 18.64 7.66
CA VAL A 12 45.12 18.41 7.64
C VAL A 12 44.67 18.09 9.07
N LEU A 13 43.47 18.54 9.44
CA LEU A 13 42.50 17.99 10.40
C LEU A 13 41.99 18.98 11.46
N LEU A 14 40.66 19.09 11.42
CA LEU A 14 39.74 19.17 12.55
C LEU A 14 39.68 20.46 13.35
N ALA A 15 38.71 21.29 13.00
CA ALA A 15 37.88 21.96 13.99
C ALA A 15 36.41 21.93 13.53
N LEU A 16 35.81 20.76 13.77
CA LEU A 16 34.45 20.61 14.30
C LEU A 16 33.38 21.54 13.72
N SER A 17 32.90 21.19 12.53
CA SER A 17 31.48 21.30 12.28
C SER A 17 30.79 20.46 13.36
N ALA A 18 30.27 21.10 14.40
CA ALA A 18 29.21 20.54 15.21
C ALA A 18 27.97 20.45 14.31
N VAL A 19 28.01 19.52 13.36
CA VAL A 19 26.81 18.95 12.77
C VAL A 19 26.19 18.21 13.92
N GLY A 20 25.26 18.88 14.60
CA GLY A 20 24.31 18.18 15.42
C GLY A 20 23.77 17.06 14.56
N THR A 21 24.10 15.83 14.94
CA THR A 21 23.40 14.64 14.50
C THR A 21 21.99 14.75 15.09
N SER A 22 21.15 15.61 14.51
CA SER A 22 19.72 15.35 14.56
C SER A 22 19.55 14.07 13.76
N SER A 23 19.14 13.01 14.45
CA SER A 23 18.58 11.82 13.83
C SER A 23 17.63 12.28 12.73
N ALA A 24 18.07 12.19 11.48
CA ALA A 24 17.18 12.26 10.35
C ALA A 24 16.41 10.96 10.39
N ASP A 25 15.34 10.93 11.18
CA ASP A 25 14.18 10.13 10.80
C ASP A 25 13.90 10.53 9.35
N SER A 26 14.08 9.58 8.45
CA SER A 26 13.80 9.75 7.03
C SER A 26 12.28 9.84 6.89
N ASP A 27 11.75 11.04 7.12
CA ASP A 27 10.33 11.36 7.02
C ASP A 27 9.92 11.25 5.54
N TRP A 28 9.54 10.04 5.14
CA TRP A 28 9.13 9.67 3.79
C TRP A 28 7.68 10.13 3.52
N TYR A 29 7.43 11.42 3.74
CA TYR A 29 6.13 12.06 3.62
C TYR A 29 6.10 13.05 2.45
N PHE A 30 4.94 13.11 1.80
CA PHE A 30 4.69 13.93 0.60
C PHE A 30 3.50 14.84 0.81
N THR A 31 3.53 15.99 0.14
CA THR A 31 2.37 16.89 0.02
C THR A 31 1.31 16.30 -0.92
N ALA A 32 0.08 16.81 -0.85
CA ALA A 32 -1.00 16.37 -1.74
C ALA A 32 -0.66 16.58 -3.23
N ASP A 33 -0.01 17.68 -3.57
CA ASP A 33 0.39 18.03 -4.94
C ASP A 33 1.52 17.12 -5.46
N GLU A 34 2.47 16.76 -4.60
CA GLU A 34 3.52 15.79 -4.93
C GLU A 34 2.94 14.40 -5.17
N ILE A 35 1.99 13.96 -4.33
CA ILE A 35 1.29 12.69 -4.50
C ILE A 35 0.51 12.68 -5.83
N GLU A 36 -0.22 13.74 -6.15
CA GLU A 36 -0.94 13.85 -7.42
C GLU A 36 0.01 13.79 -8.62
N THR A 37 1.12 14.52 -8.56
CA THR A 37 2.14 14.54 -9.62
C THR A 37 2.75 13.15 -9.81
N ALA A 38 3.12 12.49 -8.71
CA ALA A 38 3.66 11.13 -8.73
C ALA A 38 2.65 10.13 -9.30
N TYR A 39 1.37 10.23 -8.91
CA TYR A 39 0.30 9.40 -9.45
C TYR A 39 0.17 9.55 -10.97
N ARG A 40 0.14 10.79 -11.47
CA ARG A 40 0.06 11.04 -12.93
C ARG A 40 1.23 10.42 -13.68
N TYR A 41 2.44 10.49 -13.14
CA TYR A 41 3.57 9.80 -13.76
C TYR A 41 3.39 8.28 -13.70
N GLN A 42 3.08 7.73 -12.52
CA GLN A 42 2.91 6.30 -12.29
C GLN A 42 1.84 5.69 -13.20
N ALA A 43 0.67 6.34 -13.32
CA ALA A 43 -0.45 5.83 -14.10
C ALA A 43 -0.17 5.72 -15.61
N TYR A 44 0.72 6.56 -16.17
CA TYR A 44 0.96 6.63 -17.61
C TYR A 44 2.31 6.06 -18.06
N PHE A 45 3.33 6.21 -17.21
CA PHE A 45 4.73 5.92 -17.52
C PHE A 45 5.41 5.04 -16.46
N GLY A 46 4.76 4.82 -15.33
CA GLY A 46 5.28 4.01 -14.24
C GLY A 46 5.42 2.54 -14.61
N ARG A 47 6.15 1.81 -13.77
CA ARG A 47 6.25 0.36 -13.92
C ARG A 47 4.93 -0.28 -13.51
N ARG A 48 4.64 -1.43 -14.13
CA ARG A 48 3.53 -2.33 -13.77
C ARG A 48 3.95 -3.25 -12.61
N LEU A 49 2.98 -3.85 -11.93
CA LEU A 49 3.28 -4.89 -10.94
C LEU A 49 3.89 -6.12 -11.60
N HIS A 50 4.74 -6.82 -10.86
CA HIS A 50 5.24 -8.11 -11.29
C HIS A 50 4.13 -9.18 -11.17
N ASN A 51 4.03 -10.06 -12.17
CA ASN A 51 3.04 -11.13 -12.27
C ASN A 51 1.60 -10.68 -11.92
N PRO A 52 1.03 -9.70 -12.64
CA PRO A 52 -0.31 -9.22 -12.32
C PRO A 52 -1.33 -10.35 -12.51
N LEU A 53 -2.34 -10.37 -11.64
CA LEU A 53 -3.50 -11.25 -11.77
C LEU A 53 -4.15 -11.03 -13.14
N LYS A 54 -4.55 -12.13 -13.79
CA LYS A 54 -5.22 -12.11 -15.11
C LYS A 54 -6.65 -12.65 -14.98
N PRO A 55 -7.59 -11.88 -14.40
CA PRO A 55 -8.93 -12.37 -14.11
C PRO A 55 -9.91 -12.18 -15.28
N ASN A 56 -9.42 -12.08 -16.52
CA ASN A 56 -10.23 -11.83 -17.70
C ASN A 56 -11.39 -12.83 -17.83
N VAL A 57 -11.17 -14.08 -17.43
CA VAL A 57 -12.21 -15.13 -17.40
C VAL A 57 -13.38 -14.83 -16.47
N CYS A 58 -13.16 -14.06 -15.40
CA CYS A 58 -14.20 -13.66 -14.45
C CYS A 58 -15.25 -12.75 -15.09
N TYR A 59 -14.85 -11.87 -16.03
CA TYR A 59 -15.77 -11.01 -16.76
C TYR A 59 -16.64 -11.77 -17.77
N PHE A 60 -16.27 -13.02 -18.09
CA PHE A 60 -17.05 -13.92 -18.95
C PHE A 60 -17.87 -14.94 -18.16
N GLY A 61 -18.14 -14.67 -16.87
CA GLY A 61 -19.04 -15.46 -16.04
C GLY A 61 -18.43 -16.73 -15.44
N LYS A 62 -17.10 -16.90 -15.48
CA LYS A 62 -16.43 -17.95 -14.70
C LYS A 62 -16.47 -17.61 -13.22
N SER A 63 -16.50 -18.65 -12.38
CA SER A 63 -16.48 -18.53 -10.93
C SER A 63 -15.06 -18.47 -10.35
N GLU A 64 -14.05 -18.82 -11.14
CA GLU A 64 -12.66 -18.97 -10.71
C GLU A 64 -11.66 -18.62 -11.82
N PHE A 65 -10.43 -18.33 -11.41
CA PHE A 65 -9.30 -18.03 -12.29
C PHE A 65 -8.00 -18.58 -11.69
N THR A 66 -6.99 -18.78 -12.54
CA THR A 66 -5.64 -19.16 -12.09
C THR A 66 -4.89 -17.93 -11.60
N ALA A 67 -4.34 -18.01 -10.39
CA ALA A 67 -3.49 -17.00 -9.77
C ALA A 67 -2.16 -17.62 -9.36
N SER A 68 -1.20 -16.79 -8.99
CA SER A 68 0.07 -17.21 -8.41
C SER A 68 0.35 -16.49 -7.09
N PHE A 69 1.01 -17.18 -6.18
CA PHE A 69 1.58 -16.61 -4.95
C PHE A 69 2.92 -17.28 -4.67
N ARG A 70 3.98 -16.48 -4.52
CA ARG A 70 5.36 -16.94 -4.32
C ARG A 70 5.81 -17.95 -5.38
N GLY A 71 5.42 -17.68 -6.63
CA GLY A 71 5.72 -18.53 -7.78
C GLY A 71 4.94 -19.86 -7.85
N ARG A 72 3.97 -20.09 -6.95
CA ARG A 72 3.09 -21.28 -7.00
C ARG A 72 1.73 -20.91 -7.53
N GLU A 73 1.26 -21.64 -8.53
CA GLU A 73 -0.07 -21.46 -9.08
C GLU A 73 -1.14 -22.10 -8.18
N PHE A 74 -2.31 -21.45 -8.10
CA PHE A 74 -3.49 -21.97 -7.43
C PHE A 74 -4.77 -21.39 -8.06
N VAL A 75 -5.91 -21.97 -7.70
CA VAL A 75 -7.23 -21.50 -8.19
C VAL A 75 -7.83 -20.53 -7.17
N ALA A 76 -8.14 -19.32 -7.64
CA ALA A 76 -8.74 -18.25 -6.84
C ALA A 76 -10.18 -17.97 -7.29
N PRO A 77 -11.08 -17.58 -6.37
CA PRO A 77 -12.46 -17.26 -6.71
C PRO A 77 -12.55 -15.91 -7.40
N CYS A 78 -13.32 -15.84 -8.50
CA CYS A 78 -13.60 -14.57 -9.20
C CYS A 78 -14.32 -13.53 -8.32
N ARG A 79 -15.02 -13.99 -7.27
CA ARG A 79 -15.59 -13.13 -6.23
C ARG A 79 -14.54 -12.20 -5.60
N PHE A 80 -13.31 -12.67 -5.43
CA PHE A 80 -12.22 -11.85 -4.89
C PHE A 80 -12.00 -10.58 -5.74
N ILE A 81 -11.95 -10.72 -7.07
CA ILE A 81 -11.76 -9.59 -7.99
C ILE A 81 -12.96 -8.65 -7.97
N ALA A 82 -14.18 -9.22 -7.99
CA ALA A 82 -15.42 -8.45 -7.96
C ALA A 82 -15.55 -7.62 -6.67
N ASP A 83 -15.26 -8.22 -5.51
CA ASP A 83 -15.34 -7.52 -4.22
C ASP A 83 -14.20 -6.52 -4.05
N THR A 84 -12.97 -6.86 -4.43
CA THR A 84 -11.84 -5.92 -4.35
C THR A 84 -12.07 -4.69 -5.23
N THR A 85 -12.50 -4.86 -6.48
CA THR A 85 -12.82 -3.70 -7.36
C THR A 85 -13.98 -2.86 -6.80
N ARG A 86 -14.98 -3.50 -6.18
CA ARG A 86 -16.05 -2.81 -5.46
C ARG A 86 -15.52 -2.04 -4.24
N HIS A 87 -14.60 -2.60 -3.45
CA HIS A 87 -13.98 -1.90 -2.33
C HIS A 87 -13.25 -0.65 -2.79
N LEU A 88 -12.36 -0.78 -3.78
CA LEU A 88 -11.56 0.32 -4.30
C LEU A 88 -12.44 1.43 -4.89
N LYS A 89 -13.49 1.07 -5.62
CA LYS A 89 -14.50 2.02 -6.10
C LYS A 89 -15.14 2.79 -4.95
N LEU A 90 -15.64 2.09 -3.92
CA LEU A 90 -16.29 2.72 -2.77
C LEU A 90 -15.30 3.59 -1.97
N MET A 91 -14.03 3.21 -1.89
CA MET A 91 -12.99 4.01 -1.24
C MET A 91 -12.82 5.36 -1.94
N ILE A 92 -12.79 5.36 -3.27
CA ILE A 92 -12.70 6.59 -4.08
C ILE A 92 -13.96 7.43 -3.93
N GLU A 93 -15.15 6.82 -4.07
CA GLU A 93 -16.44 7.53 -3.97
C GLU A 93 -16.66 8.17 -2.59
N LYS A 94 -16.15 7.54 -1.53
CA LYS A 94 -16.22 8.07 -0.15
C LYS A 94 -15.04 9.00 0.19
N GLY A 95 -14.10 9.20 -0.74
CA GLY A 95 -12.89 10.00 -0.55
C GLY A 95 -11.96 9.43 0.52
N ALA A 96 -11.99 8.12 0.75
CA ALA A 96 -11.02 7.41 1.59
C ALA A 96 -9.70 7.13 0.86
N ALA A 97 -9.76 7.06 -0.48
CA ALA A 97 -8.60 7.10 -1.36
C ALA A 97 -8.85 8.13 -2.46
N ARG A 98 -7.80 8.79 -2.93
CA ARG A 98 -7.80 9.64 -4.13
C ARG A 98 -7.13 8.94 -5.30
N TYR A 99 -6.07 8.19 -5.00
CA TYR A 99 -5.20 7.53 -5.96
C TYR A 99 -4.95 6.08 -5.54
N LEU A 100 -4.80 5.19 -6.51
CA LEU A 100 -4.51 3.77 -6.27
C LEU A 100 -3.06 3.48 -6.64
N PHE A 101 -2.13 3.88 -5.79
CA PHE A 101 -0.68 3.68 -5.94
C PHE A 101 0.04 3.92 -4.59
N PRO A 102 1.36 3.59 -4.48
CA PRO A 102 2.08 3.52 -3.20
C PRO A 102 1.98 4.71 -2.25
N LEU A 103 1.83 5.95 -2.74
CA LEU A 103 1.79 7.11 -1.84
C LEU A 103 0.37 7.44 -1.33
N ASP A 104 -0.65 6.71 -1.77
CA ASP A 104 -2.00 6.81 -1.21
C ASP A 104 -2.52 5.44 -0.79
N ALA A 105 -3.06 4.65 -1.72
CA ALA A 105 -3.56 3.30 -1.44
C ALA A 105 -2.99 2.32 -2.46
N ASP A 106 -2.27 1.29 -2.01
CA ASP A 106 -1.56 0.36 -2.90
C ASP A 106 -1.59 -1.10 -2.44
N HIS A 107 -2.02 -1.36 -1.21
CA HIS A 107 -2.10 -2.71 -0.69
C HIS A 107 -3.22 -2.86 0.34
N ALA A 108 -3.49 -4.10 0.71
CA ALA A 108 -4.34 -4.42 1.84
C ALA A 108 -3.92 -5.72 2.50
N HIS A 109 -4.11 -5.80 3.81
CA HIS A 109 -3.95 -7.01 4.58
C HIS A 109 -5.24 -7.83 4.54
N LEU A 110 -5.10 -9.09 4.12
CA LEU A 110 -6.17 -10.08 4.13
C LEU A 110 -6.22 -10.73 5.50
N ALA A 111 -7.41 -10.70 6.10
CA ALA A 111 -7.62 -11.20 7.44
C ALA A 111 -8.93 -11.96 7.56
N ILE A 112 -8.99 -12.88 8.52
CA ILE A 112 -10.19 -13.64 8.86
C ILE A 112 -10.45 -13.54 10.37
N PRO A 113 -11.69 -13.78 10.86
CA PRO A 113 -11.96 -13.76 12.29
C PRO A 113 -11.05 -14.72 13.05
N LYS A 114 -10.57 -14.32 14.23
CA LYS A 114 -9.65 -15.14 15.03
C LYS A 114 -10.23 -16.50 15.40
N GLU A 115 -11.53 -16.56 15.68
CA GLU A 115 -12.23 -17.80 15.99
C GLU A 115 -12.20 -18.77 14.79
N LEU A 116 -12.26 -18.25 13.56
CA LEU A 116 -12.12 -19.04 12.34
C LEU A 116 -10.68 -19.50 12.14
N TRP A 117 -9.70 -18.62 12.37
CA TRP A 117 -8.27 -18.95 12.32
C TRP A 117 -7.92 -20.09 13.29
N GLU A 118 -8.25 -19.93 14.57
CA GLU A 118 -7.93 -20.91 15.62
C GLU A 118 -8.54 -22.28 15.32
N ARG A 119 -9.80 -22.30 14.87
CA ARG A 119 -10.55 -23.54 14.60
C ARG A 119 -10.10 -24.25 13.33
N LYS A 120 -9.76 -23.53 12.25
CA LYS A 120 -9.59 -24.11 10.91
C LYS A 120 -8.17 -24.04 10.37
N TYR A 121 -7.42 -22.97 10.66
CA TYR A 121 -6.21 -22.62 9.92
C TYR A 121 -4.92 -22.61 10.76
N SER A 122 -5.02 -22.47 12.09
CA SER A 122 -3.88 -22.31 13.02
C SER A 122 -2.81 -23.41 12.97
N LYS A 123 -3.12 -24.55 12.34
CA LYS A 123 -2.22 -25.71 12.20
C LYS A 123 -1.65 -25.88 10.79
N LEU A 124 -2.01 -25.02 9.86
CA LEU A 124 -1.60 -25.07 8.46
C LEU A 124 -0.51 -24.04 8.19
N SER A 125 0.32 -24.29 7.18
CA SER A 125 1.29 -23.31 6.71
C SER A 125 0.62 -22.18 5.92
N VAL A 126 1.26 -21.01 5.84
CA VAL A 126 0.74 -19.87 5.07
C VAL A 126 0.44 -20.24 3.61
N ASP A 127 1.29 -21.06 2.98
CA ASP A 127 1.09 -21.50 1.60
C ASP A 127 -0.17 -22.37 1.44
N GLU A 128 -0.56 -23.11 2.47
CA GLU A 128 -1.80 -23.90 2.49
C GLU A 128 -3.02 -23.04 2.85
N VAL A 129 -2.87 -22.09 3.78
CA VAL A 129 -3.96 -21.24 4.24
C VAL A 129 -4.35 -20.22 3.17
N PHE A 130 -3.38 -19.58 2.54
CA PHE A 130 -3.62 -18.42 1.69
C PHE A 130 -4.63 -18.69 0.56
N PRO A 131 -4.48 -19.75 -0.27
CA PRO A 131 -5.47 -20.07 -1.29
C PRO A 131 -6.86 -20.32 -0.71
N GLN A 132 -6.94 -20.92 0.49
CA GLN A 132 -8.21 -21.30 1.12
C GLN A 132 -8.96 -20.09 1.68
N ILE A 133 -8.26 -19.11 2.27
CA ILE A 133 -8.95 -17.95 2.87
C ILE A 133 -9.63 -17.06 1.83
N LEU A 134 -9.17 -17.08 0.57
CA LEU A 134 -9.84 -16.35 -0.51
C LEU A 134 -11.28 -16.82 -0.74
N TRP A 135 -11.61 -18.05 -0.33
CA TRP A 135 -12.95 -18.62 -0.41
C TRP A 135 -13.82 -18.29 0.80
N GLU A 136 -13.23 -17.85 1.91
CA GLU A 136 -13.97 -17.62 3.15
C GLU A 136 -14.98 -16.47 2.99
N PRO A 137 -16.27 -16.68 3.34
CA PRO A 137 -17.26 -15.60 3.36
C PRO A 137 -16.89 -14.47 4.32
N GLU A 138 -16.18 -14.80 5.40
CA GLU A 138 -15.80 -13.87 6.47
C GLU A 138 -14.46 -13.16 6.20
N LEU A 139 -13.83 -13.41 5.04
CA LEU A 139 -12.63 -12.70 4.62
C LEU A 139 -12.87 -11.18 4.60
N VAL A 140 -11.90 -10.46 5.13
CA VAL A 140 -11.84 -8.99 5.06
C VAL A 140 -10.51 -8.54 4.47
N ALA A 141 -10.52 -7.34 3.89
CA ALA A 141 -9.31 -6.62 3.50
C ALA A 141 -9.22 -5.34 4.33
N LEU A 142 -8.11 -5.19 5.06
CA LEU A 142 -7.75 -3.96 5.74
C LEU A 142 -6.84 -3.15 4.82
N TYR A 143 -7.38 -2.08 4.25
CA TYR A 143 -6.66 -1.16 3.38
C TYR A 143 -6.05 -0.04 4.21
N HIS A 144 -4.84 0.33 3.84
CA HIS A 144 -4.18 1.54 4.29
C HIS A 144 -4.21 2.58 3.19
N THR A 145 -4.58 3.81 3.55
CA THR A 145 -4.59 4.95 2.63
C THR A 145 -3.78 6.08 3.22
N ALA A 146 -3.28 7.01 2.40
CA ALA A 146 -2.59 8.22 2.83
C ALA A 146 -1.46 8.04 3.86
N GLU A 147 -0.81 6.88 3.94
CA GLU A 147 0.25 6.61 4.93
C GLU A 147 1.44 7.56 4.74
N HIS A 148 1.77 7.83 3.48
CA HIS A 148 2.83 8.74 3.07
C HIS A 148 2.39 10.20 2.97
N LEU A 149 1.15 10.54 3.32
CA LEU A 149 0.69 11.92 3.30
C LEU A 149 1.21 12.68 4.54
N ALA A 150 1.90 13.79 4.30
CA ALA A 150 2.45 14.64 5.36
C ALA A 150 1.35 15.14 6.31
N VAL A 151 1.60 14.99 7.62
CA VAL A 151 0.73 15.48 8.70
C VAL A 151 1.14 16.88 9.15
N ARG A 152 2.42 17.19 9.03
CA ARG A 152 2.99 18.49 9.37
C ARG A 152 3.83 19.02 8.21
N ASP A 153 3.85 20.33 8.09
CA ASP A 153 4.73 21.03 7.17
C ASP A 153 6.17 20.91 7.68
N SER A 154 7.06 20.32 6.87
CA SER A 154 8.45 20.03 7.25
C SER A 154 9.29 21.28 7.55
N LYS A 155 8.84 22.46 7.15
CA LYS A 155 9.56 23.74 7.37
C LYS A 155 9.07 24.48 8.61
N SER A 156 7.80 24.31 8.98
CA SER A 156 7.14 25.09 10.03
C SER A 156 6.61 24.26 11.20
N ASP A 157 6.68 22.93 11.11
CA ASP A 157 6.12 21.97 12.08
C ASP A 157 4.63 22.20 12.39
N LYS A 158 3.92 22.90 11.49
CA LYS A 158 2.48 23.17 11.61
C LYS A 158 1.68 22.06 10.95
N GLU A 159 0.55 21.70 11.56
CA GLU A 159 -0.39 20.76 10.95
C GLU A 159 -0.92 21.29 9.61
N ILE A 160 -0.95 20.40 8.61
CA ILE A 160 -1.53 20.70 7.30
C ILE A 160 -3.04 20.44 7.38
N PHE A 161 -3.82 21.46 7.72
CA PHE A 161 -5.28 21.32 7.90
C PHE A 161 -6.01 20.77 6.67
N GLN A 162 -5.48 21.01 5.47
CA GLN A 162 -6.06 20.58 4.19
C GLN A 162 -6.06 19.06 4.00
N THR A 163 -5.26 18.32 4.76
CA THR A 163 -5.12 16.86 4.64
C THR A 163 -5.85 16.08 5.73
N LYS A 164 -6.41 16.75 6.75
CA LYS A 164 -7.07 16.10 7.91
C LYS A 164 -8.20 15.16 7.52
N ASP A 165 -9.06 15.55 6.57
CA ASP A 165 -10.18 14.70 6.12
C ASP A 165 -9.71 13.45 5.35
N TRP A 166 -8.57 13.55 4.66
CA TRP A 166 -7.95 12.41 3.98
C TRP A 166 -7.34 11.46 5.01
N GLN A 167 -6.66 12.02 6.02
CA GLN A 167 -6.04 11.25 7.11
C GLN A 167 -7.08 10.56 8.02
N ALA A 168 -8.22 11.21 8.25
CA ALA A 168 -9.31 10.63 9.05
C ALA A 168 -9.88 9.33 8.45
N LYS A 169 -9.53 9.03 7.19
CA LYS A 169 -10.01 7.86 6.44
C LYS A 169 -8.91 6.87 6.06
N ARG A 170 -7.74 6.96 6.72
CA ARG A 170 -6.53 6.13 6.52
C ARG A 170 -6.76 4.62 6.59
N ASN A 171 -7.82 4.20 7.25
CA ASN A 171 -8.10 2.79 7.50
C ASN A 171 -9.46 2.42 6.94
N VAL A 172 -9.50 1.48 6.01
CA VAL A 172 -10.75 1.00 5.42
C VAL A 172 -10.82 -0.51 5.54
N LEU A 173 -11.94 -1.00 6.05
CA LEU A 173 -12.25 -2.42 6.08
C LEU A 173 -13.20 -2.75 4.93
N GLY A 174 -12.75 -3.57 3.99
CA GLY A 174 -13.56 -4.18 2.93
C GLY A 174 -14.00 -5.60 3.31
N TYR A 175 -15.20 -5.98 2.91
CA TYR A 175 -15.78 -7.28 3.22
C TYR A 175 -16.05 -8.05 1.94
N PHE A 176 -15.55 -9.29 1.87
CA PHE A 176 -15.79 -10.14 0.72
C PHE A 176 -17.16 -10.82 0.74
N ASN A 177 -18.11 -10.40 1.58
CA ASN A 177 -19.48 -10.96 1.58
C ASN A 177 -20.49 -10.07 0.85
N GLY A 178 -20.03 -9.13 0.03
CA GLY A 178 -20.86 -8.10 -0.60
C GLY A 178 -21.25 -6.92 0.30
N GLY A 179 -20.87 -6.95 1.58
CA GLY A 179 -21.12 -5.87 2.53
C GLY A 179 -20.38 -4.56 2.19
N PRO A 180 -20.88 -3.39 2.64
CA PRO A 180 -20.26 -2.11 2.35
C PRO A 180 -18.90 -1.96 3.04
N ILE A 181 -17.99 -1.16 2.48
CA ILE A 181 -16.75 -0.80 3.19
C ILE A 181 -17.06 -0.02 4.47
N ARG A 182 -16.21 -0.17 5.48
CA ARG A 182 -16.25 0.58 6.73
C ARG A 182 -14.97 1.37 6.92
N ILE A 183 -15.07 2.69 6.96
CA ILE A 183 -13.95 3.56 7.32
C ILE A 183 -13.79 3.48 8.85
N LEU A 184 -12.60 3.11 9.29
CA LEU A 184 -12.26 2.99 10.70
C LEU A 184 -11.65 4.31 11.20
N PRO A 185 -11.85 4.66 12.48
CA PRO A 185 -11.14 5.80 13.05
C PRO A 185 -9.63 5.56 12.97
N ALA A 186 -8.88 6.61 12.68
CA ALA A 186 -7.42 6.60 12.83
C ALA A 186 -7.04 6.29 14.30
N ARG A 187 -5.83 5.77 14.50
CA ARG A 187 -5.28 5.61 15.84
C ARG A 187 -5.09 6.97 16.50
N ALA A 188 -4.97 6.99 17.83
CA ALA A 188 -4.81 8.23 18.59
C ALA A 188 -3.54 9.03 18.19
N ASP A 189 -2.53 8.34 17.65
CA ASP A 189 -1.29 8.89 17.11
C ASP A 189 -1.39 9.30 15.62
N GLY A 190 -2.56 9.11 14.98
CA GLY A 190 -2.79 9.40 13.55
C GLY A 190 -2.27 8.35 12.58
N SER A 191 -1.72 7.24 13.07
CA SER A 191 -1.21 6.12 12.25
C SER A 191 -2.33 5.19 11.78
N ALA A 192 -2.00 4.37 10.78
CA ALA A 192 -2.83 3.29 10.29
C ALA A 192 -2.89 2.12 11.31
N HIS A 193 -3.93 1.28 11.23
CA HIS A 193 -4.04 0.10 12.08
C HIS A 193 -3.29 -1.06 11.44
N ASP A 194 -2.12 -1.44 11.94
CA ASP A 194 -1.39 -2.62 11.41
C ASP A 194 -2.21 -3.92 11.48
N LYS A 195 -3.11 -4.01 12.48
CA LYS A 195 -4.01 -5.15 12.69
C LYS A 195 -5.27 -4.74 13.45
N LEU A 196 -6.32 -5.52 13.29
CA LEU A 196 -7.55 -5.42 14.08
C LEU A 196 -7.62 -6.55 15.10
N GLU A 197 -7.94 -6.24 16.35
CA GLU A 197 -7.86 -7.21 17.45
C GLU A 197 -8.70 -8.48 17.25
N GLN A 198 -9.83 -8.37 16.56
CA GLN A 198 -10.75 -9.47 16.29
C GLN A 198 -10.43 -10.29 15.03
N TYR A 199 -9.39 -9.90 14.28
CA TYR A 199 -8.97 -10.57 13.05
C TYR A 199 -7.53 -11.10 13.17
N GLU A 200 -7.25 -12.17 12.44
CA GLU A 200 -5.89 -12.67 12.21
C GLU A 200 -5.47 -12.27 10.79
N ASN A 201 -4.35 -11.53 10.67
CA ASN A 201 -3.76 -11.19 9.38
C ASN A 201 -3.04 -12.42 8.82
N VAL A 202 -3.34 -12.78 7.58
CA VAL A 202 -2.83 -14.01 6.96
C VAL A 202 -1.89 -13.72 5.80
N ALA A 203 -2.24 -12.75 4.97
CA ALA A 203 -1.50 -12.40 3.76
C ALA A 203 -1.81 -10.95 3.35
N SER A 204 -1.17 -10.48 2.29
CA SER A 204 -1.45 -9.19 1.68
C SER A 204 -1.70 -9.36 0.18
N PHE A 205 -2.29 -8.36 -0.44
CA PHE A 205 -2.25 -8.20 -1.88
C PHE A 205 -1.98 -6.73 -2.22
N HIS A 206 -1.38 -6.52 -3.38
CA HIS A 206 -0.98 -5.22 -3.88
C HIS A 206 -1.78 -4.86 -5.12
N PHE A 207 -1.94 -3.57 -5.36
CA PHE A 207 -2.59 -3.02 -6.53
C PHE A 207 -1.95 -1.71 -6.96
N LEU A 208 -1.91 -1.48 -8.27
CA LEU A 208 -1.22 -0.34 -8.84
C LEU A 208 -1.96 0.18 -10.07
N ALA A 209 -2.48 1.39 -10.00
CA ALA A 209 -3.09 2.06 -11.13
C ALA A 209 -2.06 2.24 -12.25
N HIS A 210 -2.44 1.80 -13.43
CA HIS A 210 -1.63 1.91 -14.64
C HIS A 210 -2.54 1.79 -15.86
N ARG A 211 -2.31 2.61 -16.90
CA ARG A 211 -3.16 2.67 -18.11
C ARG A 211 -3.26 1.34 -18.87
N LEU A 212 -2.30 0.44 -18.67
CA LEU A 212 -2.25 -0.91 -19.24
C LEU A 212 -2.59 -2.01 -18.22
N GLY A 213 -3.23 -1.68 -17.11
CA GLY A 213 -3.57 -2.64 -16.05
C GLY A 213 -4.50 -3.76 -16.53
N GLU A 214 -4.38 -4.96 -15.95
CA GLU A 214 -5.20 -6.14 -16.29
C GLU A 214 -6.66 -6.04 -15.80
N ILE A 215 -6.93 -5.15 -14.84
CA ILE A 215 -8.23 -4.99 -14.21
C ILE A 215 -8.70 -3.55 -14.41
N ALA A 216 -9.94 -3.37 -14.85
CA ALA A 216 -10.55 -2.06 -14.99
C ALA A 216 -11.94 -2.02 -14.37
N PHE A 217 -12.28 -0.89 -13.74
CA PHE A 217 -13.62 -0.66 -13.20
C PHE A 217 -14.05 0.81 -13.35
N PRO A 218 -15.36 1.06 -13.52
CA PRO A 218 -15.88 2.42 -13.64
C PRO A 218 -15.99 3.11 -12.29
N VAL A 219 -15.57 4.38 -12.22
CA VAL A 219 -15.69 5.24 -11.04
C VAL A 219 -15.77 6.71 -11.47
N ASN A 220 -16.63 7.49 -10.81
CA ASN A 220 -16.79 8.94 -11.03
C ASN A 220 -16.94 9.36 -12.51
N GLY A 221 -17.65 8.58 -13.32
CA GLY A 221 -17.87 8.88 -14.75
C GLY A 221 -16.70 8.52 -15.68
N GLY A 222 -15.60 7.99 -15.13
CA GLY A 222 -14.48 7.43 -15.88
C GLY A 222 -14.25 5.95 -15.57
N ALA A 223 -13.09 5.45 -15.94
CA ALA A 223 -12.61 4.12 -15.56
C ALA A 223 -11.17 4.22 -15.04
N ILE A 224 -10.86 3.43 -14.02
CA ILE A 224 -9.49 3.22 -13.57
C ILE A 224 -9.07 1.82 -14.01
N SER A 225 -7.89 1.74 -14.62
CA SER A 225 -7.19 0.49 -14.89
C SER A 225 -6.05 0.32 -13.89
N LEU A 226 -5.86 -0.89 -13.41
CA LEU A 226 -4.80 -1.25 -12.46
C LEU A 226 -4.34 -2.70 -12.64
N ASP A 227 -3.16 -2.97 -12.12
CA ASP A 227 -2.71 -4.33 -11.84
C ASP A 227 -3.03 -4.69 -10.40
N MET A 228 -3.28 -5.98 -10.12
CA MET A 228 -3.28 -6.55 -8.78
C MET A 228 -2.27 -7.69 -8.71
N SER A 229 -1.64 -7.92 -7.57
CA SER A 229 -0.76 -9.07 -7.34
C SER A 229 -0.87 -9.58 -5.91
N PHE A 230 -0.64 -10.88 -5.72
CA PHE A 230 -0.46 -11.46 -4.38
C PHE A 230 1.00 -11.45 -3.92
N ASP A 231 1.93 -11.09 -4.81
CA ASP A 231 3.35 -10.96 -4.49
C ASP A 231 3.68 -9.49 -4.16
N GLU A 232 4.54 -9.27 -3.15
CA GLU A 232 4.90 -7.93 -2.65
C GLU A 232 5.91 -7.18 -3.55
N ASP A 233 6.32 -7.78 -4.66
CA ASP A 233 7.44 -7.29 -5.46
C ASP A 233 7.01 -6.12 -6.37
N TYR A 234 6.90 -4.93 -5.79
CA TYR A 234 7.23 -3.71 -6.51
C TYR A 234 8.68 -3.90 -6.93
N ALA A 235 8.97 -4.09 -8.22
CA ALA A 235 10.32 -4.39 -8.66
C ALA A 235 11.34 -3.31 -8.24
N VAL A 236 11.89 -3.43 -7.03
CA VAL A 236 13.09 -2.76 -6.55
C VAL A 236 14.23 -3.69 -6.88
N VAL A 237 14.55 -3.77 -8.17
CA VAL A 237 15.94 -3.94 -8.53
C VAL A 237 16.55 -2.55 -8.38
N SER A 238 17.05 -2.25 -7.18
CA SER A 238 18.06 -1.21 -7.04
C SER A 238 19.20 -1.54 -8.01
N PRO A 239 19.73 -0.56 -8.75
CA PRO A 239 20.90 -0.78 -9.59
C PRO A 239 22.09 -1.33 -8.80
#